data_AF-A0A1E5K1C9-F1
#
_entry.id   AF-A0A1E5K1C9-F1
#
_cell.length_a   1.000
_cell.length_b   1.000
_cell.length_c   1.000
_cell.angle_alpha   90.00
_cell.angle_beta   90.00
_cell.angle_gamma   90.00
#
_symmetry.space_group_name_H-M   'P 1'
#
loop_
_entity.id
_entity.type
_entity.pdbx_description
1 polymer ?
#
loop_
_entity_poly.entity_id
_entity_poly.type
_entity_poly.pdbx_seq_one_letter_code
_entity_poly.pdbx_strand_id
1 'polypeptide(L)' 'MELQDFIYELHKYAEQTHVLKDKFEKLSETEKQLVMNAAPDSLKTPNEYFHPVYEWLENTTEQLHTHQNIK' A
#
# COMPACT_ATOMS: atom_id res chain seq x y z
N MET A 1 -3.82 21.86 1.73
CA MET A 1 -2.54 22.02 1.02
C MET A 1 -2.35 20.74 0.23
N GLU A 2 -2.01 20.80 -1.05
CA GLU A 2 -1.94 19.62 -1.94
C GLU A 2 -1.15 18.45 -1.36
N LEU A 3 -0.08 18.72 -0.61
CA LEU A 3 0.70 17.69 0.09
C LEU A 3 -0.12 16.96 1.18
N GLN A 4 -0.87 17.68 2.02
CA GLN A 4 -1.73 17.08 3.05
C GLN A 4 -2.83 16.22 2.43
N ASP A 5 -3.40 16.69 1.31
CA ASP A 5 -4.42 15.95 0.56
C ASP A 5 -3.81 14.66 -0.02
N PHE A 6 -2.58 14.72 -0.54
CA PHE A 6 -1.86 13.55 -1.01
C PHE A 6 -1.56 12.54 0.10
N ILE A 7 -1.11 12.99 1.27
CA ILE A 7 -0.82 12.10 2.41
C ILE A 7 -2.08 11.40 2.91
N TYR A 8 -3.20 12.12 2.91
CA TYR A 8 -4.50 11.55 3.26
C TYR A 8 -4.91 10.44 2.29
N GLU A 9 -4.74 10.65 0.98
CA GLU A 9 -5.00 9.62 -0.02
C GLU A 9 -3.97 8.47 0.03
N LEU A 10 -2.71 8.75 0.36
CA LEU A 10 -1.69 7.72 0.58
C LEU A 10 -2.03 6.83 1.78
N HIS A 11 -2.56 7.41 2.86
CA HIS A 11 -3.02 6.63 4.02
C HIS A 11 -4.17 5.70 3.64
N LYS A 12 -5.19 6.21 2.94
CA LYS A 12 -6.27 5.37 2.41
C LYS A 12 -5.76 4.28 1.49
N TYR A 13 -4.79 4.59 0.64
CA TYR A 13 -4.20 3.62 -0.26
C TYR A 13 -3.53 2.48 0.52
N ALA A 14 -2.74 2.80 1.55
CA ALA A 14 -2.15 1.80 2.44
C ALA A 14 -3.22 0.90 3.07
N GLU A 15 -4.30 1.47 3.61
CA GLU A 15 -5.43 0.70 4.15
C GLU A 15 -6.05 -0.23 3.10
N GLN A 16 -6.27 0.26 1.87
CA GLN A 16 -6.82 -0.57 0.79
C GLN A 16 -5.88 -1.72 0.40
N THR A 17 -4.57 -1.50 0.38
CA THR A 17 -3.61 -2.59 0.13
C THR A 17 -3.65 -3.65 1.22
N HIS A 18 -3.82 -3.26 2.49
CA HIS A 18 -4.03 -4.19 3.59
C HIS A 18 -5.32 -5.00 3.41
N VAL A 19 -6.43 -4.32 3.10
CA VAL A 19 -7.71 -5.00 2.86
C VAL A 19 -7.60 -6.00 1.71
N LEU A 20 -6.96 -5.60 0.60
CA LEU A 20 -6.78 -6.48 -0.55
C LEU A 20 -5.89 -7.70 -0.23
N LYS A 21 -4.80 -7.50 0.52
CA LYS A 21 -3.99 -8.59 1.08
C LYS A 21 -4.85 -9.56 1.89
N ASP A 22 -5.61 -9.07 2.86
CA ASP A 22 -6.42 -9.92 3.73
C ASP A 22 -7.49 -10.73 2.97
N LYS A 23 -8.03 -10.17 1.89
CA LYS A 23 -8.94 -10.90 1.00
C LYS A 23 -8.19 -11.93 0.17
N PHE A 24 -7.02 -11.58 -0.37
CA PHE A 24 -6.17 -12.47 -1.15
C PHE A 24 -5.68 -13.68 -0.35
N GLU A 25 -5.31 -13.49 0.93
CA GLU A 25 -4.85 -14.58 1.81
C GLU A 25 -5.92 -15.65 2.06
N LYS A 26 -7.20 -15.26 2.01
CA LYS A 26 -8.34 -16.17 2.25
C LYS A 26 -8.72 -17.00 1.03
N LEU A 27 -8.18 -16.66 -0.14
CA LEU A 27 -8.39 -17.42 -1.36
C LEU A 27 -7.71 -18.79 -1.26
N SER A 28 -8.29 -19.78 -1.93
CA SER A 28 -7.59 -21.04 -2.21
C SER A 28 -6.41 -20.81 -3.15
N GLU A 29 -5.46 -21.75 -3.20
CA GLU A 29 -4.30 -21.65 -4.08
C GLU A 29 -4.69 -21.53 -5.56
N THR A 30 -5.73 -22.23 -6.00
CA THR A 30 -6.26 -22.13 -7.37
C THR A 30 -6.80 -20.73 -7.67
N GLU A 31 -7.52 -20.12 -6.73
CA GLU A 31 -8.04 -18.76 -6.88
C GLU A 31 -6.92 -17.71 -6.84
N LYS A 32 -5.90 -17.89 -5.99
CA LYS A 32 -4.70 -17.03 -6.00
C LYS A 32 -4.00 -17.07 -7.36
N GLN A 33 -3.82 -18.26 -7.93
CA GLN A 33 -3.24 -18.42 -9.26
C GLN A 33 -4.10 -17.73 -10.34
N LEU A 34 -5.42 -17.89 -10.29
CA LEU A 34 -6.33 -17.22 -11.21
C LEU A 34 -6.14 -15.69 -11.17
N VAL A 35 -6.12 -15.11 -9.97
CA VAL A 35 -5.95 -13.66 -9.77
C VAL A 35 -4.59 -13.19 -10.29
N MET A 36 -3.51 -13.90 -9.95
CA MET A 36 -2.16 -13.50 -10.34
C MET A 36 -1.86 -13.71 -11.82
N ASN A 37 -2.44 -14.73 -12.46
CA ASN A 37 -2.31 -14.94 -13.90
C ASN A 37 -3.02 -13.84 -14.73
N ALA A 38 -4.00 -13.15 -14.14
CA ALA A 38 -4.69 -12.03 -14.77
C ALA A 38 -4.01 -10.67 -14.48
N ALA A 39 -3.06 -10.63 -13.55
CA ALA A 39 -2.34 -9.41 -13.21
C ALA A 39 -1.25 -9.10 -14.26
N PRO A 40 -0.96 -7.82 -14.55
CA PRO A 40 0.22 -7.45 -15.32
C PRO A 40 1.51 -7.98 -14.68
N ASP A 41 2.47 -8.43 -15.50
CA ASP A 41 3.75 -9.02 -15.05
C ASP A 41 4.58 -8.11 -14.12
N SER A 42 4.35 -6.80 -14.19
CA SER A 42 5.02 -5.80 -13.33
C SER A 42 4.47 -5.74 -11.91
N LEU A 43 3.30 -6.33 -11.64
CA LEU A 43 2.67 -6.29 -10.33
C LEU A 43 3.11 -7.48 -9.49
N LYS A 44 3.41 -7.19 -8.22
CA LYS A 44 3.63 -8.20 -7.19
C LYS A 44 2.31 -8.67 -6.60
N THR A 45 2.35 -9.79 -5.89
CA THR A 45 1.17 -10.27 -5.17
C THR A 45 0.71 -9.25 -4.11
N PRO A 46 -0.58 -9.21 -3.74
CA PRO A 46 -1.05 -8.37 -2.64
C PRO A 46 -0.27 -8.57 -1.32
N ASN A 47 0.23 -9.78 -1.08
CA ASN A 47 1.07 -10.11 0.09
C ASN A 47 2.44 -9.43 0.07
N GLU A 48 3.01 -9.23 -1.12
CA GLU A 48 4.31 -8.56 -1.28
C GLU A 48 4.16 -7.05 -1.43
N TYR A 49 3.01 -6.60 -1.95
CA TYR A 49 2.79 -5.22 -2.32
C TYR A 49 2.33 -4.32 -1.16
N PHE A 50 1.68 -4.88 -0.13
CA PHE A 50 1.21 -4.07 1.00
C PHE A 50 2.37 -3.40 1.78
N HIS A 51 3.49 -4.12 1.98
CA HIS A 51 4.58 -3.66 2.85
C HIS A 51 5.28 -2.40 2.29
N PRO A 52 5.67 -2.34 1.00
CA PRO A 52 6.22 -1.12 0.41
C PRO A 52 5.30 0.10 0.51
N VAL A 53 3.98 -0.08 0.46
CA VAL A 53 3.02 1.04 0.56
C VAL A 53 2.94 1.59 1.99
N TYR A 54 2.96 0.71 3.00
CA TYR A 54 3.07 1.14 4.39
C TYR A 54 4.39 1.84 4.68
N GLU A 55 5.51 1.28 4.21
CA GLU A 55 6.83 1.90 4.37
C GLU A 55 6.88 3.30 3.72
N TRP A 56 6.25 3.46 2.54
CA TRP A 56 6.13 4.77 1.90
C TRP A 56 5.34 5.77 2.75
N LEU A 57 4.21 5.34 3.33
CA LEU A 57 3.41 6.18 4.23
C LEU A 57 4.20 6.59 5.48
N GLU A 58 4.89 5.64 6.13
CA GLU A 58 5.70 5.88 7.32
C GLU A 58 6.81 6.89 7.03
N ASN A 59 7.62 6.64 6.00
CA ASN A 59 8.70 7.52 5.58
C ASN A 59 8.19 8.93 5.24
N THR A 60 7.06 9.04 4.53
CA THR A 60 6.47 10.34 4.19
C THR A 60 6.01 11.08 5.45
N THR A 61 5.41 10.37 6.40
CA THR A 61 4.92 10.92 7.67
C THR A 61 6.07 11.41 8.55
N GLU A 62 7.13 10.60 8.69
CA GLU A 62 8.33 10.97 9.46
C GLU A 62 9.03 12.21 8.89
N GLN A 63 9.15 12.29 7.56
CA GLN A 63 9.74 13.44 6.90
C GLN A 63 8.94 14.71 7.19
N LEU A 64 7.61 14.66 7.18
CA LEU A 64 6.78 15.83 7.51
C LEU A 64 6.97 16.32 8.94
N HIS A 65 7.01 15.40 9.91
CA HIS A 65 7.24 15.75 11.30
C HIS A 65 8.61 16.40 11.49
N THR A 66 9.64 15.87 10.83
CA THR A 66 10.99 16.45 10.84
C THR A 66 11.01 17.84 10.21
N HIS A 67 10.33 18.06 9.08
CA HIS A 67 10.25 19.37 8.41
C HIS A 67 9.47 20.42 9.22
N GLN A 68 8.51 20.01 10.04
CA GLN A 68 7.76 20.91 10.93
C GLN A 68 8.55 21.31 12.18
N ASN A 69 9.50 20.48 12.63
CA ASN A 69 10.34 20.77 13.80
C ASN A 69 11.56 21.66 13.51
N ILE A 70 11.83 21.97 12.24
CA ILE A 70 12.97 22.80 11.79
C ILE A 70 12.49 24.21 11.36
N LYS A 71 11.19 24.49 11.42
CA LYS A 71 10.60 25.82 11.21
C LYS A 71 10.18 26.46 12.51
#